data_AF-A0A397Q2K7-F1
#
_entry.id   AF-A0A397Q2K7-F1
#
_cell.length_a   1.000
_cell.length_b   1.000
_cell.length_c   1.000
_cell.angle_alpha   90.00
_cell.angle_beta   90.00
_cell.angle_gamma   90.00
#
_symmetry.space_group_name_H-M   'P 1'
#
loop_
_entity.id
_entity.type
_entity.pdbx_description
1 polymer ?
#
loop_
_entity_poly.entity_id
_entity_poly.type
_entity_poly.pdbx_seq_one_letter_code
_entity_poly.pdbx_strand_id
1 'polypeptide(L)'
;MKDFHPVTLFAIVQEALGIWLWVAIAAAALVVLLYIVAFARGVRFGGAPRLIASVLGIGAGVAAIVLAPMFTQATYRDLAGLVDWGALILAGIGAGVAVFLALLPLFALLAGRRRGAAQAVPHSA
;
A
#
# COMPACT_ATOMS: atom_id res chain seq x y z
N MET A 1 4.32 2.31 -32.87
CA MET A 1 4.41 2.13 -31.40
C MET A 1 4.31 3.50 -30.69
N LYS A 2 3.27 4.29 -30.97
CA LYS A 2 3.06 5.61 -30.31
C LYS A 2 2.28 5.47 -28.99
N ASP A 3 1.63 4.33 -28.79
CA ASP A 3 0.72 4.07 -27.67
C ASP A 3 1.47 3.79 -26.36
N PHE A 4 2.74 3.40 -26.44
CA PHE A 4 3.64 3.25 -25.28
C PHE A 4 4.33 4.55 -24.85
N HIS A 5 3.96 5.68 -25.45
CA HIS A 5 4.48 6.97 -25.02
C HIS A 5 3.92 7.31 -23.62
N PRO A 6 4.75 7.75 -22.65
CA PRO A 6 4.30 7.98 -21.27
C PRO A 6 3.11 8.93 -21.16
N VAL A 7 3.05 9.94 -22.01
CA VAL A 7 1.93 10.88 -22.08
C VAL A 7 0.62 10.19 -22.50
N THR A 8 0.70 9.28 -23.48
CA THR A 8 -0.45 8.50 -23.93
C THR A 8 -0.92 7.55 -22.83
N LEU A 9 0.00 6.87 -22.15
CA LEU A 9 -0.32 6.02 -21.01
C LEU A 9 -0.97 6.81 -19.87
N PHE A 10 -0.45 8.00 -19.56
CA PHE A 10 -1.04 8.87 -18.57
C PHE A 10 -2.46 9.29 -18.97
N ALA A 11 -2.68 9.69 -20.23
CA ALA A 11 -4.01 10.04 -20.72
C ALA A 11 -4.99 8.86 -20.62
N ILE A 12 -4.56 7.64 -20.99
CA ILE A 12 -5.38 6.43 -20.87
C ILE A 12 -5.75 6.16 -19.42
N VAL A 13 -4.80 6.26 -18.50
CA VAL A 13 -5.04 6.03 -17.06
C VAL A 13 -5.91 7.14 -16.47
N GLN A 14 -5.71 8.40 -16.88
CA GLN A 14 -6.52 9.53 -16.45
C GLN A 14 -7.96 9.41 -16.93
N GLU A 15 -8.19 8.93 -18.15
CA GLU A 15 -9.53 8.66 -18.66
C GLU A 15 -10.18 7.48 -17.90
N ALA A 16 -9.42 6.42 -17.65
CA ALA A 16 -9.93 5.22 -16.96
C ALA A 16 -10.26 5.46 -15.47
N LEU A 17 -9.45 6.26 -14.77
CA LEU A 17 -9.58 6.48 -13.32
C LEU A 17 -10.21 7.84 -12.96
N GLY A 18 -10.20 8.81 -13.87
CA GLY A 18 -10.73 10.15 -13.63
C GLY A 18 -10.12 10.81 -12.39
N ILE A 19 -10.98 11.19 -11.43
CA ILE A 19 -10.56 11.79 -10.16
C ILE A 19 -9.76 10.82 -9.28
N TRP A 20 -9.99 9.51 -9.39
CA TRP A 20 -9.32 8.50 -8.56
C TRP A 20 -7.82 8.41 -8.84
N LEU A 21 -7.36 8.78 -10.03
CA LEU A 21 -5.93 8.90 -10.32
C LEU A 21 -5.28 9.93 -9.39
N TRP A 22 -5.91 11.09 -9.23
CA TRP A 22 -5.41 12.16 -8.37
C TRP A 22 -5.45 11.76 -6.89
N VAL A 23 -6.50 11.05 -6.46
CA VAL A 23 -6.55 10.49 -5.10
C VAL A 23 -5.41 9.49 -4.88
N ALA A 24 -5.14 8.61 -5.84
CA ALA A 24 -4.03 7.65 -5.76
C ALA A 24 -2.67 8.35 -5.73
N ILE A 25 -2.45 9.39 -6.55
CA ILE A 25 -1.23 10.20 -6.54
C ILE A 25 -1.06 10.91 -5.19
N ALA A 26 -2.12 11.52 -4.67
CA ALA A 26 -2.08 12.19 -3.37
C ALA A 26 -1.78 11.22 -2.22
N ALA A 27 -2.39 10.02 -2.25
CA ALA A 27 -2.10 8.97 -1.28
C ALA A 27 -0.64 8.49 -1.38
N ALA A 28 -0.11 8.30 -2.60
CA ALA A 28 1.28 7.92 -2.81
C ALA A 28 2.26 8.99 -2.30
N ALA A 29 1.98 10.27 -2.58
CA ALA A 29 2.76 11.39 -2.07
C ALA A 29 2.75 11.46 -0.54
N LEU A 30 1.60 11.20 0.10
CA LEU A 30 1.49 11.11 1.55
C LEU A 30 2.36 9.98 2.13
N VAL A 31 2.36 8.79 1.50
CA VAL A 31 3.21 7.67 1.93
C VAL A 31 4.69 8.06 1.86
N VAL A 32 5.12 8.68 0.77
CA VAL A 32 6.50 9.19 0.63
C VAL A 32 6.83 10.18 1.75
N LEU A 33 5.93 11.12 2.04
CA LEU A 33 6.11 12.09 3.12
C LEU A 33 6.25 11.41 4.48
N LEU A 34 5.44 10.38 4.77
CA LEU A 34 5.54 9.61 6.01
C LEU A 34 6.91 8.93 6.15
N TYR A 35 7.45 8.39 5.05
CA TYR A 35 8.81 7.84 5.05
C TYR A 35 9.86 8.91 5.31
N ILE A 36 9.78 10.07 4.64
CA ILE A 36 10.70 11.21 4.88
C ILE A 36 10.70 11.59 6.37
N VAL A 37 9.51 11.75 6.97
CA VAL A 37 9.38 12.09 8.39
C VAL A 37 9.91 10.98 9.29
N ALA A 38 9.68 9.71 8.96
CA ALA A 38 10.19 8.57 9.73
C ALA A 38 11.73 8.50 9.69
N PHE A 39 12.33 8.73 8.54
CA PHE A 39 13.79 8.80 8.39
C PHE A 39 14.38 10.00 9.12
N ALA A 40 13.79 11.19 8.98
CA ALA A 40 14.23 12.39 9.68
C ALA A 40 14.18 12.24 11.21
N ARG A 41 13.29 11.39 11.73
CA ARG A 41 13.15 11.08 13.16
C ARG A 41 13.99 9.87 13.63
N GLY A 42 14.79 9.27 12.75
CA GLY A 42 15.62 8.11 13.09
C GLY A 42 14.82 6.88 13.53
N VAL A 43 13.57 6.74 13.06
CA VAL A 43 12.68 5.66 13.48
C VAL A 43 13.14 4.33 12.90
N ARG A 44 13.08 3.27 13.70
CA ARG A 44 13.38 1.90 13.24
C ARG A 44 12.13 1.25 12.65
N PHE A 45 12.26 0.69 11.45
CA PHE A 45 11.19 -0.05 10.75
C PHE A 45 11.14 -1.55 11.10
N GLY A 46 11.76 -1.96 12.22
CA GLY A 46 11.82 -3.36 12.66
C GLY A 46 10.81 -3.70 13.77
N GLY A 47 10.65 -4.99 14.05
CA GLY A 47 9.82 -5.49 15.15
C GLY A 47 8.32 -5.40 14.88
N ALA A 48 7.54 -5.02 15.91
CA ALA A 48 6.07 -5.01 15.86
C ALA A 48 5.47 -4.17 14.70
N PRO A 49 5.95 -2.96 14.36
CA PRO A 49 5.43 -2.21 13.22
C PRO A 49 5.51 -2.97 11.89
N ARG A 50 6.63 -3.66 11.64
CA ARG A 50 6.82 -4.48 10.44
C ARG A 50 5.88 -5.66 10.44
N LEU A 51 5.78 -6.38 11.56
CA LEU A 51 4.90 -7.54 11.66
C LEU A 51 3.43 -7.16 11.40
N ILE A 52 2.94 -6.09 12.05
CA ILE A 52 1.56 -5.63 11.88
C ILE A 52 1.31 -5.19 10.43
N ALA A 53 2.20 -4.38 9.86
CA ALA A 53 2.09 -3.97 8.46
C ALA A 53 2.11 -5.17 7.50
N SER A 54 2.93 -6.20 7.77
CA SER A 54 2.99 -7.42 6.95
C SER A 54 1.72 -8.24 7.06
N VAL A 55 1.15 -8.42 8.25
CA VAL A 55 -0.12 -9.14 8.44
C VAL A 55 -1.26 -8.42 7.70
N LEU A 56 -1.35 -7.10 7.85
CA LEU A 56 -2.36 -6.29 7.15
C LEU A 56 -2.14 -6.27 5.64
N GLY A 57 -0.89 -6.21 5.18
CA GLY A 57 -0.55 -6.32 3.76
C GLY A 57 -0.96 -7.66 3.16
N ILE A 58 -0.66 -8.78 3.83
CA ILE A 58 -1.10 -10.12 3.39
C ILE A 58 -2.63 -10.18 3.37
N GLY A 59 -3.29 -9.71 4.42
CA GLY A 59 -4.76 -9.67 4.49
C GLY A 59 -5.37 -8.86 3.34
N ALA A 60 -4.80 -7.69 3.03
CA ALA A 60 -5.23 -6.86 1.91
C ALA A 60 -4.99 -7.54 0.55
N GLY A 61 -3.86 -8.22 0.36
CA GLY A 61 -3.59 -8.95 -0.88
C GLY A 61 -4.55 -10.11 -1.11
N VAL A 62 -4.86 -10.88 -0.06
CA VAL A 62 -5.88 -11.94 -0.12
C VAL A 62 -7.26 -11.34 -0.40
N ALA A 63 -7.64 -10.27 0.30
CA ALA A 63 -8.90 -9.58 0.08
C ALA A 63 -9.01 -9.06 -1.36
N ALA A 64 -7.93 -8.51 -1.93
CA ALA A 64 -7.91 -8.06 -3.32
C ALA A 64 -8.16 -9.21 -4.30
N ILE A 65 -7.54 -10.38 -4.11
CA ILE A 65 -7.81 -11.56 -4.95
C ILE A 65 -9.29 -11.98 -4.83
N VAL A 66 -9.83 -11.97 -3.61
CA VAL A 66 -11.21 -12.41 -3.35
C VAL A 66 -12.24 -11.44 -3.93
N LEU A 67 -11.99 -10.14 -3.85
CA LEU A 67 -12.95 -9.09 -4.17
C LEU A 67 -12.79 -8.53 -5.59
N ALA A 68 -11.63 -8.67 -6.23
CA ALA A 68 -11.38 -8.11 -7.56
C ALA A 68 -12.45 -8.49 -8.61
N PRO A 69 -12.93 -9.75 -8.70
CA PRO A 69 -13.99 -10.10 -9.66
C PRO A 69 -15.28 -9.31 -9.44
N MET A 70 -15.61 -8.98 -8.18
CA MET A 70 -16.80 -8.21 -7.84
C MET A 70 -16.72 -6.76 -8.36
N PHE A 71 -15.52 -6.19 -8.44
CA PHE A 71 -15.31 -4.85 -8.99
C PHE A 71 -15.27 -4.81 -10.51
N THR A 72 -15.06 -5.94 -11.18
CA THR A 72 -14.95 -6.04 -12.64
C THR A 72 -16.18 -6.63 -13.31
N GLN A 73 -17.27 -6.88 -12.56
CA GLN A 73 -18.45 -7.62 -13.05
C GLN A 73 -18.09 -9.01 -13.63
N ALA A 74 -16.97 -9.58 -13.16
CA ALA A 74 -16.50 -10.89 -13.56
C ALA A 74 -16.79 -11.92 -12.47
N THR A 75 -16.90 -13.18 -12.88
CA THR A 75 -16.96 -14.32 -11.97
C THR A 75 -15.67 -15.14 -12.05
N TYR A 76 -15.40 -15.97 -11.04
CA TYR A 76 -14.26 -16.89 -11.06
C TYR A 76 -14.30 -17.88 -12.24
N ARG A 77 -15.48 -18.07 -12.85
CA ARG A 77 -15.66 -18.92 -14.02
C ARG A 77 -15.10 -18.28 -15.29
N ASP A 78 -14.96 -16.96 -15.30
CA ASP A 78 -14.45 -16.20 -16.44
C ASP A 78 -12.91 -16.17 -16.48
N LEU A 79 -12.23 -16.60 -15.40
CA LEU A 79 -10.78 -16.82 -15.38
C LEU A 79 -10.43 -18.14 -16.09
N ALA A 80 -10.46 -18.10 -17.42
CA ALA A 80 -10.23 -19.27 -18.26
C ALA A 80 -8.74 -19.54 -18.55
N GLY A 81 -7.90 -18.51 -18.48
CA GLY A 81 -6.49 -18.58 -18.86
C GLY A 81 -5.49 -18.39 -17.72
N LEU A 82 -4.27 -18.88 -17.93
CA LEU A 82 -3.13 -18.63 -17.04
C LEU A 82 -2.85 -17.13 -16.87
N VAL A 83 -3.08 -16.34 -17.92
CA VAL A 83 -2.90 -14.88 -17.91
C VAL A 83 -3.90 -14.23 -16.95
N ASP A 84 -5.15 -14.69 -16.91
CA ASP A 84 -6.18 -14.12 -16.03
C ASP A 84 -5.83 -14.37 -14.56
N TRP A 85 -5.43 -15.61 -14.24
CA TRP A 85 -4.95 -15.96 -12.91
C TRP A 85 -3.68 -15.21 -12.54
N GLY A 86 -2.76 -15.05 -13.49
CA GLY A 86 -1.55 -14.27 -13.30
C GLY A 86 -1.86 -12.80 -12.98
N ALA A 87 -2.78 -12.19 -13.72
CA ALA A 87 -3.21 -10.81 -13.48
C ALA A 87 -3.90 -10.65 -12.12
N LEU A 88 -4.77 -11.59 -11.74
CA LEU A 88 -5.45 -11.57 -10.44
C LEU A 88 -4.47 -11.71 -9.27
N ILE A 89 -3.51 -12.65 -9.37
CA ILE A 89 -2.47 -12.84 -8.36
C ILE A 89 -1.59 -11.60 -8.27
N LEU A 90 -1.19 -11.02 -9.41
CA LEU A 90 -0.35 -9.83 -9.43
C LEU A 90 -1.08 -8.62 -8.85
N ALA A 91 -2.38 -8.47 -9.08
CA ALA A 91 -3.21 -7.47 -8.43
C ALA A 91 -3.24 -7.67 -6.91
N GLY A 92 -3.37 -8.92 -6.44
CA GLY A 92 -3.27 -9.27 -5.03
C GLY A 92 -1.93 -8.89 -4.40
N ILE A 93 -0.83 -9.26 -5.05
CA ILE A 93 0.53 -8.90 -4.60
C ILE A 93 0.68 -7.37 -4.57
N GLY A 94 0.24 -6.68 -5.62
CA GLY A 94 0.29 -5.23 -5.72
C GLY A 94 -0.46 -4.55 -4.57
N ALA A 95 -1.69 -4.98 -4.30
CA ALA A 95 -2.50 -4.47 -3.19
C ALA A 95 -1.83 -4.73 -1.83
N GLY A 96 -1.31 -5.93 -1.60
CA GLY A 96 -0.66 -6.27 -0.35
C GLY A 96 0.63 -5.48 -0.10
N VAL A 97 1.46 -5.31 -1.14
CA VAL A 97 2.67 -4.49 -1.08
C VAL A 97 2.31 -3.02 -0.85
N ALA A 98 1.30 -2.49 -1.54
CA ALA A 98 0.86 -1.11 -1.36
C ALA A 98 0.40 -0.84 0.08
N VAL A 99 -0.42 -1.72 0.66
CA VAL A 99 -0.86 -1.60 2.06
C VAL A 99 0.29 -1.73 3.04
N PHE A 100 1.20 -2.68 2.82
CA PHE A 100 2.41 -2.81 3.65
C PHE A 100 3.24 -1.52 3.65
N LEU A 101 3.54 -0.98 2.46
CA LEU A 101 4.35 0.23 2.31
C LEU A 101 3.64 1.46 2.91
N ALA A 102 2.32 1.56 2.77
CA ALA A 102 1.57 2.68 3.33
C ALA A 102 1.55 2.65 4.87
N LEU A 103 1.40 1.47 5.46
CA LEU A 103 1.22 1.32 6.90
C LEU A 103 2.53 1.23 7.70
N LEU A 104 3.60 0.71 7.10
CA LEU A 104 4.88 0.58 7.78
C LEU A 104 5.41 1.88 8.41
N PRO A 105 5.53 3.01 7.67
CA PRO A 105 6.04 4.24 8.26
C PRO A 105 5.08 4.82 9.29
N LEU A 106 3.77 4.65 9.10
CA LEU A 106 2.74 5.07 10.06
C LEU A 106 2.91 4.36 11.40
N PHE A 107 2.96 3.03 11.41
CA PHE A 107 3.13 2.26 12.65
C PHE A 107 4.50 2.46 13.28
N ALA A 108 5.56 2.63 12.47
CA ALA A 108 6.88 2.93 12.98
C ALA A 108 6.90 4.27 13.74
N LEU A 109 6.30 5.32 13.16
CA LEU A 109 6.17 6.63 13.80
C LEU A 109 5.35 6.59 15.10
N LEU A 110 4.26 5.82 15.11
CA LEU A 110 3.43 5.64 16.31
C LEU A 110 4.17 4.88 17.42
N ALA A 111 4.93 3.84 17.08
CA ALA A 111 5.73 3.08 18.05
C ALA A 111 6.90 3.92 18.62
N GLY A 112 7.54 4.76 17.80
CA GLY A 112 8.59 5.67 18.23
C GLY A 112 8.10 6.68 19.29
N ARG A 113 6.89 7.22 19.12
CA ARG A 113 6.26 8.13 20.09
C ARG A 113 6.04 7.47 21.46
N ARG A 114 5.58 6.21 21.49
CA ARG A 114 5.32 5.49 22.74
C ARG A 114 6.58 5.26 23.58
N ARG A 115 7.72 5.00 22.92
CA ARG A 115 9.01 4.82 23.62
C ARG A 115 9.53 6.12 24.23
N GLY A 116 9.41 7.24 23.51
CA GLY A 116 9.77 8.56 24.04
C GLY A 116 8.93 8.96 25.26
N ALA A 117 7.62 8.66 25.26
CA ALA A 117 6.75 8.92 26.41
C ALA A 117 7.07 8.03 27.63
N ALA A 118 7.40 6.75 27.41
CA ALA A 118 7.75 5.82 28.50
C ALA A 118 9.08 6.16 29.19
N GLN A 119 10.03 6.77 28.48
CA GLN A 119 11.32 7.19 29.04
C GLN A 119 11.25 8.53 29.79
N ALA A 120 10.19 9.31 29.58
CA ALA A 120 10.00 10.62 30.21
C ALA A 120 9.38 10.54 31.61
N VAL A 121 9.04 9.34 32.12
CA VAL A 121 8.65 9.15 33.53
C VAL A 121 9.92 8.98 34.35
N PRO A 122 10.34 9.99 35.14
CA PRO A 122 11.54 9.88 35.95
C PRO A 122 11.29 8.86 37.07
N HIS A 123 12.22 7.92 37.25
CA HIS A 123 12.34 7.19 38.50
C HIS A 123 12.78 8.19 39.59
N SER A 124 11.82 8.85 40.22
CA SER A 124 11.98 9.40 41.56
C SER A 124 11.69 8.28 42.55
N ALA A 125 12.74 7.57 42.97
CA ALA A 125 12.74 6.69 44.13
C ALA A 125 14.13 6.78 44.78
#